data_AF-A0A379K0N0-F1
#
_entry.id   AF-A0A379K0N0-F1
#
_cell.length_a   1.000
_cell.length_b   1.000
_cell.length_c   1.000
_cell.angle_alpha   90.00
_cell.angle_beta   90.00
_cell.angle_gamma   90.00
#
_symmetry.space_group_name_H-M   'P 1'
#
loop_
_entity.id
_entity.type
_entity.pdbx_description
1 polymer ?
#
loop_
_entity_poly.entity_id
_entity_poly.type
_entity_poly.pdbx_seq_one_letter_code
_entity_poly.pdbx_strand_id
1 'polypeptide(L)'
;MVQQQRAEAVTEHAYEVCCELLREGLERLPWAQADLKHLPGLSKSRLSIVCRQKDDKDIETLVLIVDFLHDSCEIEIPNILMPDSMKHQRLGKRVISALYDVAEAHGYELFVVDMVNSFFERLCRRGAIPLNHDKVQITASTNLVGAEA
;
A
#
# COMPACT_ATOMS: atom_id res chain seq x y z
N MET A 1 -18.74 7.35 17.45
CA MET A 1 -19.21 6.06 16.87
C MET A 1 -19.00 6.00 15.36
N VAL A 2 -19.46 6.97 14.58
CA VAL A 2 -19.35 6.93 13.10
C VAL A 2 -17.91 6.88 12.58
N GLN A 3 -16.99 7.68 13.14
CA GLN A 3 -15.60 7.66 12.69
C GLN A 3 -14.87 6.35 13.00
N GLN A 4 -15.17 5.72 14.15
CA GLN A 4 -14.54 4.46 14.53
C GLN A 4 -14.99 3.31 13.62
N GLN A 5 -16.28 3.23 13.31
CA GLN A 5 -16.80 2.24 12.34
C GLN A 5 -16.21 2.44 10.95
N ARG A 6 -16.02 3.69 10.51
CA ARG A 6 -15.38 3.99 9.22
C ARG A 6 -13.89 3.61 9.22
N ALA A 7 -13.18 3.87 10.33
CA ALA A 7 -11.78 3.50 10.50
C ALA A 7 -11.57 1.99 10.45
N GLU A 8 -12.43 1.22 11.13
CA GLU A 8 -12.42 -0.25 11.07
C GLU A 8 -12.77 -0.72 9.65
N ALA A 9 -13.83 -0.21 9.04
CA ALA A 9 -14.25 -0.65 7.70
C ALA A 9 -13.21 -0.41 6.60
N VAL A 10 -12.54 0.76 6.59
CA VAL A 10 -11.52 1.05 5.57
C VAL A 10 -10.27 0.18 5.74
N THR A 11 -9.88 -0.10 7.00
CA THR A 11 -8.68 -0.87 7.31
C THR A 11 -8.89 -2.36 7.04
N GLU A 12 -10.05 -2.91 7.39
CA GLU A 12 -10.44 -4.28 7.05
C GLU A 12 -10.51 -4.47 5.54
N HIS A 13 -11.18 -3.57 4.81
CA HIS A 13 -11.28 -3.64 3.36
C HIS A 13 -9.90 -3.57 2.68
N ALA A 14 -9.03 -2.65 3.12
CA ALA A 14 -7.66 -2.56 2.62
C ALA A 14 -6.85 -3.83 2.92
N TYR A 15 -7.00 -4.41 4.12
CA TYR A 15 -6.33 -5.65 4.51
C TYR A 15 -6.73 -6.80 3.59
N GLU A 16 -8.03 -7.03 3.42
CA GLU A 16 -8.57 -8.11 2.58
C GLU A 16 -8.05 -8.01 1.14
N VAL A 17 -8.17 -6.84 0.53
CA VAL A 17 -7.74 -6.59 -0.86
C VAL A 17 -6.23 -6.77 -1.03
N CYS A 18 -5.42 -6.28 -0.10
CA CYS A 18 -3.96 -6.46 -0.15
C CYS A 18 -3.58 -7.94 0.01
N CYS A 19 -4.18 -8.64 0.97
CA CYS A 19 -3.93 -10.06 1.21
C CYS A 19 -4.37 -10.91 0.03
N GLU A 20 -5.51 -10.64 -0.60
CA GLU A 20 -5.97 -11.35 -1.78
C GLU A 20 -5.03 -11.16 -2.97
N LEU A 21 -4.67 -9.91 -3.29
CA LEU A 21 -3.80 -9.60 -4.43
C LEU A 21 -2.39 -10.21 -4.30
N LEU A 22 -1.88 -10.32 -3.08
CA LEU A 22 -0.53 -10.80 -2.81
C LEU A 22 -0.49 -12.28 -2.43
N ARG A 23 -1.65 -12.94 -2.22
CA ARG A 23 -1.77 -14.31 -1.70
C ARG A 23 -0.86 -15.30 -2.40
N GLU A 24 -1.00 -15.43 -3.73
CA GLU A 24 -0.24 -16.44 -4.50
C GLU A 24 1.27 -16.25 -4.40
N GLY A 25 1.73 -15.01 -4.26
CA GLY A 25 3.15 -14.69 -4.10
C GLY A 25 3.65 -14.96 -2.68
N LEU A 26 2.86 -14.54 -1.68
CA LEU A 26 3.21 -14.67 -0.26
C LEU A 26 3.17 -16.13 0.22
N GLU A 27 2.24 -16.95 -0.26
CA GLU A 27 2.16 -18.39 0.10
C GLU A 27 3.40 -19.19 -0.34
N ARG A 28 4.13 -18.69 -1.33
CA ARG A 28 5.37 -19.31 -1.83
C ARG A 28 6.62 -18.80 -1.10
N LEU A 29 6.46 -17.83 -0.21
CA LEU A 29 7.57 -17.20 0.50
C LEU A 29 7.58 -17.64 1.97
N PRO A 30 8.75 -18.03 2.50
CA PRO A 30 8.90 -18.35 3.91
C PRO A 30 8.48 -17.18 4.79
N TRP A 31 7.71 -17.49 5.85
CA TRP A 31 7.38 -16.55 6.92
C TRP A 31 6.68 -15.28 6.42
N ALA A 32 5.88 -15.42 5.36
CA ALA A 32 4.99 -14.35 4.96
C ALA A 32 3.95 -14.11 6.06
N GLN A 33 3.86 -12.87 6.54
CA GLN A 33 2.92 -12.44 7.56
C GLN A 33 2.33 -11.09 7.17
N ALA A 34 1.01 -10.97 7.33
CA ALA A 34 0.30 -9.70 7.31
C ALA A 34 -0.17 -9.39 8.73
N ASP A 35 -0.05 -8.13 9.13
CA ASP A 35 -0.40 -7.64 10.46
C ASP A 35 -1.13 -6.31 10.32
N LEU A 36 -2.31 -6.22 10.92
CA LEU A 36 -3.11 -4.99 11.00
C LEU A 36 -3.17 -4.56 12.46
N LYS A 37 -2.62 -3.38 12.76
CA LYS A 37 -2.58 -2.80 14.11
C LYS A 37 -3.38 -1.51 14.15
N HIS A 38 -4.33 -1.45 15.07
CA HIS A 38 -5.04 -0.22 15.41
C HIS A 38 -4.36 0.49 16.58
N LEU A 39 -4.13 1.79 16.42
CA LEU A 39 -3.56 2.69 17.43
C LEU A 39 -4.64 3.75 17.76
N PRO A 40 -5.72 3.38 18.45
CA PRO A 40 -6.88 4.25 18.65
C PRO A 40 -6.54 5.52 19.43
N GLY A 41 -5.55 5.48 20.33
CA GLY A 41 -5.07 6.66 21.05
C GLY A 41 -4.36 7.70 20.17
N LEU A 42 -4.04 7.35 18.92
CA LEU A 42 -3.42 8.24 17.94
C LEU A 42 -4.30 8.48 16.72
N SER A 43 -5.53 7.96 16.68
CA SER A 43 -6.39 7.94 15.48
C SER A 43 -5.67 7.38 14.25
N LYS A 44 -4.84 6.34 14.45
CA LYS A 44 -4.06 5.71 13.38
C LYS A 44 -4.24 4.21 13.34
N SER A 45 -4.11 3.64 12.15
CA SER A 45 -3.91 2.20 11.98
C SER A 45 -2.74 1.94 11.04
N ARG A 46 -2.14 0.76 11.12
CA ARG A 46 -1.06 0.34 10.24
C ARG A 46 -1.26 -1.09 9.78
N LEU A 47 -1.26 -1.29 8.47
CA LEU A 47 -1.09 -2.59 7.83
C LEU A 47 0.38 -2.77 7.47
N SER A 48 0.98 -3.87 7.90
CA SER A 48 2.33 -4.29 7.50
C SER A 48 2.28 -5.68 6.89
N ILE A 49 2.96 -5.88 5.76
CA ILE A 49 3.18 -7.19 5.16
C ILE A 49 4.67 -7.42 5.03
N VAL A 50 5.13 -8.54 5.57
CA VAL A 50 6.54 -8.92 5.63
C VAL A 50 6.71 -10.36 5.17
N CYS A 51 7.89 -10.70 4.66
CA CYS A 51 8.25 -12.07 4.28
C CYS A 51 9.76 -12.30 4.39
N ARG A 52 10.23 -13.54 4.27
CA ARG A 52 11.64 -13.85 4.03
C ARG A 52 11.82 -14.29 2.58
N GLN A 53 12.81 -13.73 1.89
CA GLN A 53 13.08 -14.07 0.48
C GLN A 53 13.96 -15.30 0.31
N LYS A 54 14.75 -15.66 1.33
CA LYS A 54 15.60 -16.86 1.33
C LYS A 54 15.53 -17.52 2.70
N ASP A 55 15.49 -18.85 2.72
CA ASP A 55 15.46 -19.65 3.95
C ASP A 55 16.76 -19.56 4.77
N ASP A 56 17.87 -19.19 4.14
CA ASP A 56 19.22 -19.18 4.74
C ASP A 56 19.58 -17.87 5.46
N LYS A 57 18.70 -16.85 5.44
CA LYS A 57 18.95 -15.54 6.03
C LYS A 57 17.75 -15.07 6.84
N ASP A 58 18.01 -14.66 8.09
CA ASP A 58 17.03 -14.01 8.98
C ASP A 58 16.65 -12.58 8.57
N ILE A 59 16.86 -12.20 7.30
CA ILE A 59 16.54 -10.85 6.82
C ILE A 59 15.08 -10.82 6.40
N GLU A 60 14.27 -10.21 7.26
CA GLU A 60 12.89 -9.87 6.97
C GLU A 60 12.83 -8.82 5.87
N THR A 61 12.08 -9.11 4.81
CA THR A 61 11.77 -8.16 3.74
C THR A 61 10.42 -7.53 4.02
N LEU A 62 10.41 -6.20 4.14
CA LEU A 62 9.20 -5.42 4.23
C LEU A 62 8.56 -5.27 2.85
N VAL A 63 7.44 -5.94 2.63
CA VAL A 63 6.73 -5.96 1.34
C VAL A 63 5.84 -4.75 1.17
N LEU A 64 5.05 -4.43 2.19
CA LEU A 64 4.08 -3.35 2.16
C LEU A 64 3.94 -2.73 3.55
N ILE A 65 3.92 -1.40 3.62
CA ILE A 65 3.35 -0.67 4.74
C ILE A 65 2.25 0.22 4.20
N VAL A 66 1.12 0.23 4.90
CA VAL A 66 0.03 1.17 4.68
C VAL A 66 -0.33 1.78 6.04
N ASP A 67 -0.22 3.10 6.13
CA ASP A 67 -0.66 3.89 7.27
C ASP A 67 -2.02 4.50 6.99
N PHE A 68 -2.91 4.44 7.98
CA PHE A 68 -4.23 5.04 7.92
C PHE A 68 -4.28 6.17 8.94
N LEU A 69 -4.40 7.40 8.46
CA LEU A 69 -4.54 8.61 9.28
C LEU A 69 -6.03 8.97 9.33
N HIS A 70 -6.72 8.49 10.36
CA HIS A 70 -8.19 8.56 10.40
C HIS A 70 -8.71 10.00 10.60
N ASP A 71 -7.97 10.84 11.32
CA ASP A 71 -8.36 12.23 11.56
C ASP A 71 -8.36 13.07 10.27
N SER A 72 -7.39 12.83 9.38
CA SER A 72 -7.28 13.51 8.08
C SER A 72 -7.97 12.75 6.94
N CYS A 73 -8.46 11.54 7.19
CA CYS A 73 -9.00 10.64 6.15
C CYS A 73 -7.96 10.37 5.05
N GLU A 74 -6.73 10.04 5.43
CA GLU A 74 -5.64 9.75 4.50
C GLU A 74 -5.16 8.30 4.64
N ILE A 75 -4.83 7.69 3.51
CA ILE A 75 -4.07 6.43 3.43
C ILE A 75 -2.70 6.78 2.86
N GLU A 76 -1.63 6.39 3.55
CA GLU A 76 -0.26 6.63 3.11
C GLU A 76 0.46 5.30 2.89
N ILE A 77 1.17 5.17 1.75
CA ILE A 77 2.01 4.02 1.43
C ILE A 77 3.49 4.45 1.54
N PRO A 78 4.13 4.31 2.71
CA PRO A 78 5.55 4.64 2.87
C PRO A 78 6.49 3.57 2.31
N ASN A 79 6.01 2.32 2.15
CA ASN A 79 6.83 1.27 1.58
C ASN A 79 5.99 0.31 0.72
N ILE A 80 6.46 0.07 -0.50
CA ILE A 80 5.98 -1.00 -1.35
C ILE A 80 7.15 -1.61 -2.13
N LEU A 81 7.50 -2.84 -1.78
CA LEU A 81 8.63 -3.57 -2.33
C LEU A 81 8.21 -5.00 -2.65
N MET A 82 8.26 -5.37 -3.93
CA MET A 82 7.94 -6.74 -4.31
C MET A 82 9.18 -7.64 -4.21
N PRO A 83 9.10 -8.77 -3.48
CA PRO A 83 10.10 -9.82 -3.48
C PRO A 83 10.50 -10.26 -4.89
N ASP A 84 11.72 -10.79 -5.07
CA ASP A 84 12.25 -11.18 -6.38
C ASP A 84 11.32 -12.14 -7.15
N SER A 85 10.75 -13.14 -6.45
CA SER A 85 9.79 -14.11 -7.02
C SER A 85 8.45 -13.50 -7.45
N MET A 86 8.14 -12.29 -6.98
CA MET A 86 6.91 -11.55 -7.24
C MET A 86 7.12 -10.37 -8.21
N LYS A 87 8.37 -10.16 -8.67
CA LYS A 87 8.68 -9.12 -9.65
C LYS A 87 8.02 -9.44 -11.01
N HIS A 88 7.91 -8.40 -11.85
CA HIS A 88 7.36 -8.46 -13.22
C HIS A 88 5.85 -8.69 -13.36
N GLN A 89 5.11 -8.99 -12.29
CA GLN A 89 3.65 -9.16 -12.33
C GLN A 89 2.86 -7.86 -12.12
N ARG A 90 3.55 -6.70 -12.14
CA ARG A 90 2.98 -5.37 -11.85
C ARG A 90 2.27 -5.28 -10.49
N LEU A 91 2.50 -6.22 -9.56
CA LEU A 91 1.79 -6.34 -8.28
C LEU A 91 1.82 -5.05 -7.47
N GLY A 92 2.97 -4.38 -7.34
CA GLY A 92 3.05 -3.12 -6.61
C GLY A 92 2.08 -2.05 -7.14
N LYS A 93 1.92 -1.95 -8.47
CA LYS A 93 0.98 -0.98 -9.06
C LYS A 93 -0.48 -1.43 -8.88
N ARG A 94 -0.75 -2.74 -8.94
CA ARG A 94 -2.08 -3.30 -8.68
C ARG A 94 -2.51 -3.05 -7.23
N VAL A 95 -1.60 -3.20 -6.28
CA VAL A 95 -1.83 -2.87 -4.87
C VAL A 95 -2.14 -1.39 -4.69
N ILE A 96 -1.35 -0.48 -5.27
CA ILE A 96 -1.64 0.97 -5.21
C ILE A 96 -3.02 1.27 -5.82
N SER A 97 -3.36 0.64 -6.96
CA SER A 97 -4.65 0.85 -7.62
C SER A 97 -5.81 0.37 -6.75
N ALA A 98 -5.69 -0.80 -6.15
CA ALA A 98 -6.76 -1.36 -5.33
C ALA A 98 -6.91 -0.59 -4.01
N LEU A 99 -5.81 -0.11 -3.43
CA LEU A 99 -5.86 0.80 -2.28
C LEU A 99 -6.49 2.16 -2.65
N TYR A 100 -6.33 2.63 -3.89
CA TYR A 100 -7.03 3.83 -4.36
C TYR A 100 -8.54 3.60 -4.41
N ASP A 101 -8.97 2.47 -4.95
CA ASP A 101 -10.40 2.11 -5.00
C ASP A 101 -10.99 1.98 -3.59
N VAL A 102 -10.24 1.40 -2.63
CA VAL A 102 -10.63 1.35 -1.23
C VAL A 102 -10.71 2.75 -0.62
N ALA A 103 -9.73 3.61 -0.90
CA ALA A 103 -9.71 4.99 -0.39
C ALA A 103 -10.96 5.74 -0.86
N GLU A 104 -11.24 5.76 -2.16
CA GLU A 104 -12.41 6.41 -2.75
C GLU A 104 -13.72 5.87 -2.16
N ALA A 105 -13.88 4.54 -2.07
CA ALA A 105 -15.08 3.91 -1.55
C ALA A 105 -15.38 4.31 -0.09
N HIS A 106 -14.34 4.60 0.68
CA HIS A 106 -14.44 5.00 2.07
C HIS A 106 -14.24 6.50 2.28
N GLY A 107 -14.08 7.31 1.23
CA GLY A 107 -13.86 8.77 1.27
C GLY A 107 -12.52 9.20 1.86
N TYR A 108 -11.49 8.38 1.71
CA TYR A 108 -10.11 8.69 2.05
C TYR A 108 -9.34 9.15 0.80
N GLU A 109 -8.29 9.95 1.00
CA GLU A 109 -7.31 10.25 -0.03
C GLU A 109 -6.12 9.28 0.05
N LEU A 110 -5.54 8.90 -1.09
CA LEU A 110 -4.39 8.02 -1.14
C LEU A 110 -3.10 8.77 -1.50
N PHE A 111 -2.06 8.54 -0.71
CA PHE A 111 -0.72 9.06 -0.94
C PHE A 111 0.31 7.94 -0.98
N VAL A 112 1.35 8.14 -1.79
CA VAL A 112 2.60 7.38 -1.68
C VAL A 112 3.64 8.35 -1.14
N VAL A 113 4.35 7.94 -0.09
CA VAL A 113 5.24 8.81 0.71
C VAL A 113 6.62 8.16 0.89
N ASP A 114 7.59 8.90 1.42
CA ASP A 114 8.95 8.42 1.74
C ASP A 114 9.66 7.70 0.58
N MET A 115 9.37 8.12 -0.65
CA MET A 115 9.84 7.45 -1.86
C MET A 115 11.25 7.87 -2.25
N VAL A 116 11.98 6.94 -2.86
CA VAL A 116 13.19 7.28 -3.64
C VAL A 116 12.81 8.08 -4.91
N ASN A 117 13.67 9.03 -5.30
CA ASN A 117 13.41 9.95 -6.41
C ASN A 117 13.02 9.26 -7.73
N SER A 118 13.64 8.12 -8.05
CA SER A 118 13.31 7.37 -9.27
C SER A 118 11.88 6.81 -9.28
N PHE A 119 11.33 6.47 -8.12
CA PHE A 119 9.96 6.01 -7.99
C PHE A 119 8.97 7.18 -8.02
N PHE A 120 9.29 8.28 -7.32
CA PHE A 120 8.56 9.55 -7.39
C PHE A 120 8.37 10.02 -8.84
N GLU A 121 9.47 10.17 -9.59
CA GLU A 121 9.41 10.63 -10.99
C GLU A 121 8.53 9.74 -11.87
N ARG A 122 8.56 8.42 -11.64
CA ARG A 122 7.75 7.46 -12.39
C ARG A 122 6.26 7.63 -12.10
N LEU A 123 5.86 7.94 -10.87
CA LEU A 123 4.46 8.19 -10.53
C LEU A 123 3.99 9.53 -11.09
N CYS A 124 4.82 10.57 -11.01
CA CYS A 124 4.53 11.87 -11.63
C CYS A 124 4.32 11.75 -13.14
N ARG A 125 5.20 11.01 -13.86
CA ARG A 125 5.02 10.71 -15.30
C ARG A 125 3.73 9.95 -15.62
N ARG A 126 3.10 9.33 -14.63
CA ARG A 126 1.83 8.61 -14.76
C ARG A 126 0.63 9.46 -14.35
N GLY A 127 0.81 10.73 -14.01
CA GLY A 127 -0.29 11.63 -13.64
C GLY A 127 -0.59 11.70 -12.15
N ALA A 128 0.26 11.13 -11.28
CA ALA A 128 0.17 11.39 -9.84
C ALA A 128 0.49 12.87 -9.56
N ILE A 129 -0.22 13.47 -8.59
CA ILE A 129 -0.04 14.88 -8.25
C ILE A 129 1.11 14.99 -7.24
N PRO A 130 2.23 15.65 -7.58
CA PRO A 130 3.31 15.85 -6.61
C PRO A 130 2.88 16.87 -5.56
N LEU A 131 3.06 16.54 -4.28
CA LEU A 131 2.86 17.47 -3.17
C LEU A 131 4.17 18.05 -2.66
N ASN A 132 5.23 17.24 -2.63
CA ASN A 132 6.59 17.64 -2.31
C ASN A 132 7.61 16.70 -2.99
N HIS A 133 8.84 16.60 -2.48
CA HIS A 133 9.94 15.84 -3.11
C HIS A 133 9.83 14.30 -2.98
N ASP A 134 9.03 13.79 -2.05
CA ASP A 134 8.90 12.36 -1.75
C ASP A 134 7.45 11.91 -1.50
N LYS A 135 6.47 12.81 -1.62
CA LYS A 135 5.03 12.56 -1.50
C LYS A 135 4.29 12.92 -2.79
N VAL A 136 3.47 11.98 -3.25
CA VAL A 136 2.50 12.19 -4.35
C VAL A 136 1.11 11.73 -3.92
N GLN A 137 0.09 12.40 -4.44
CA GLN A 137 -1.30 11.95 -4.36
C GLN A 137 -1.64 11.06 -5.55
N ILE A 138 -2.32 9.96 -5.27
CA ILE A 138 -2.90 9.08 -6.28
C ILE A 138 -4.35 9.53 -6.50
N THR A 139 -4.72 9.73 -7.76
CA THR A 139 -6.07 10.14 -8.16
C THR A 139 -6.55 9.24 -9.30
N ALA A 140 -7.82 9.40 -9.71
CA ALA A 140 -8.38 8.67 -10.84
C ALA A 140 -7.62 8.88 -12.16
N SER A 141 -6.88 10.00 -12.30
CA SER A 141 -6.05 10.25 -13.50
C SER A 141 -4.69 9.54 -13.46
N THR A 142 -4.28 8.98 -12.31
CA THR A 142 -2.99 8.30 -12.17
C THR A 142 -3.00 6.94 -12.88
N ASN A 143 -2.20 6.81 -13.95
CA ASN A 143 -2.12 5.59 -14.75
C ASN A 143 -1.25 4.49 -14.08
N LEU A 144 -1.87 3.67 -13.22
CA LEU A 144 -1.22 2.57 -12.50
C LEU A 144 -1.20 1.26 -13.30
N VAL A 145 -2.23 1.01 -14.11
CA VAL A 145 -2.37 -0.25 -14.87
C VAL A 145 -1.44 -0.29 -16.09
N GLY A 146 -1.09 0.89 -16.63
CA GLY A 146 -0.37 1.05 -17.89
C GLY A 146 -1.32 0.81 -19.07
N ALA A 147 -1.33 1.71 -20.06
CA ALA A 147 -1.80 1.32 -21.39
C ALA A 147 -0.89 0.19 -21.89
N GLU A 148 -1.47 -0.80 -22.58
CA GLU A 148 -0.68 -1.67 -23.45
C GLU A 148 0.13 -0.76 -24.37
N ALA A 149 1.46 -0.91 -24.32
CA ALA A 149 2.38 -0.34 -25.28
C ALA A 149 2.83 -1.47 -26.19
#